data_AF-A0A6P6YAM5-F1
#
_entry.id   AF-A0A6P6YAM5-F1
#
_cell.length_a   1.000
_cell.length_b   1.000
_cell.length_c   1.000
_cell.angle_alpha   90.00
_cell.angle_beta   90.00
_cell.angle_gamma   90.00
#
_symmetry.space_group_name_H-M   'P 1'
#
loop_
_entity.id
_entity.type
_entity.pdbx_description
1 polymer ?
#
loop_
_entity_poly.entity_id
_entity_poly.type
_entity_poly.pdbx_seq_one_letter_code
_entity_poly.pdbx_strand_id
1 'polypeptide(L)'
;MIISNRNYKAGNIISSNLPFVHVLNENSKGDYCDYCFVKLIKNSKQQKCDQCKQMFYCQIECKQKDSIKHELECQIYRKYFHIIQPEFCRFLLRLYLYAKHYPDSLSNEQYKFGHHNNTNNNRCFNDLITHRQEIENDQNPMEIFQTICSKFKSIQIEFDRENLLEFFCKIRINCFPIFDCPVNKIGSGIYLAESKLNHSCLPNAIIIYDGYRIVIEALESIKSGDEISISYLDLKYPKNIRQKELFCYYYFVCKCQRCEKSDSINCDKLYRLLQKFKQLFDENNWIESYELGLKIFYMLKRIYRSDLHPELIMFTTMMLKIRVELLSSKTNDEHINQILERNIETNQLMYSIAAYFHHHSSDLMKKHLKPIRSDIFYFATSY
;
A
#
# COMPACT_ATOMS: atom_id res chain seq x y z
N MET A 1 -8.47 -17.41 -2.10
CA MET A 1 -7.62 -17.74 -3.26
C MET A 1 -8.24 -17.29 -4.55
N ILE A 2 -7.50 -16.53 -5.36
CA ILE A 2 -7.87 -16.12 -6.71
C ILE A 2 -6.96 -16.88 -7.69
N ILE A 3 -7.58 -17.62 -8.61
CA ILE A 3 -6.88 -18.29 -9.70
C ILE A 3 -7.08 -17.49 -10.98
N SER A 4 -6.00 -17.23 -11.71
CA SER A 4 -6.04 -16.54 -12.98
C SER A 4 -6.80 -17.38 -14.01
N ASN A 5 -7.73 -16.75 -14.74
CA ASN A 5 -8.47 -17.39 -15.83
C ASN A 5 -7.90 -17.05 -17.23
N ARG A 6 -6.80 -16.29 -17.27
CA ARG A 6 -6.14 -15.88 -18.50
C ARG A 6 -4.66 -15.63 -18.27
N ASN A 7 -3.92 -15.39 -19.36
CA ASN A 7 -2.54 -14.98 -19.26
C ASN A 7 -2.45 -13.47 -19.05
N TYR A 8 -1.58 -13.04 -18.14
CA TYR A 8 -1.16 -11.66 -17.93
C TYR A 8 0.33 -11.53 -18.25
N LYS A 9 0.70 -10.41 -18.86
CA LYS A 9 2.10 -9.97 -18.95
C LYS A 9 2.42 -9.06 -17.77
N ALA A 10 3.71 -8.92 -17.48
CA ALA A 10 4.19 -7.94 -16.52
C ALA A 10 3.63 -6.54 -16.83
N GLY A 11 3.20 -5.84 -15.79
CA GLY A 11 2.54 -4.53 -15.82
C GLY A 11 1.11 -4.49 -16.34
N ASN A 12 0.49 -5.63 -16.65
CA ASN A 12 -0.94 -5.67 -16.92
C ASN A 12 -1.75 -5.38 -15.65
N ILE A 13 -2.78 -4.55 -15.78
CA ILE A 13 -3.79 -4.36 -14.73
C ILE A 13 -4.67 -5.61 -14.67
N ILE A 14 -4.70 -6.23 -13.49
CA ILE A 14 -5.45 -7.44 -13.19
C ILE A 14 -6.86 -7.09 -12.72
N SER A 15 -6.97 -6.18 -11.73
CA SER A 15 -8.21 -5.74 -11.09
C SER A 15 -8.11 -4.27 -10.69
N SER A 16 -9.25 -3.59 -10.61
CA SER A 16 -9.34 -2.22 -10.13
C SER A 16 -10.70 -1.94 -9.50
N ASN A 17 -10.72 -1.57 -8.21
CA ASN A 17 -11.96 -1.38 -7.47
C ASN A 17 -11.90 -0.18 -6.51
N LEU A 18 -13.08 0.35 -6.20
CA LEU A 18 -13.26 1.31 -5.11
C LEU A 18 -13.50 0.55 -3.80
N PRO A 19 -13.16 1.13 -2.64
CA PRO A 19 -13.43 0.51 -1.36
C PRO A 19 -14.93 0.53 -1.06
N PHE A 20 -15.40 -0.46 -0.32
CA PHE A 20 -16.75 -0.52 0.24
C PHE A 20 -16.92 0.54 1.35
N VAL A 21 -15.95 0.60 2.27
CA VAL A 21 -15.79 1.64 3.29
C VAL A 21 -14.30 1.94 3.43
N HIS A 22 -13.97 3.22 3.64
CA HIS A 22 -12.61 3.69 3.86
C HIS A 22 -12.58 4.93 4.75
N VAL A 23 -11.43 5.19 5.36
CA VAL A 23 -11.17 6.35 6.22
C VAL A 23 -9.77 6.91 6.01
N LEU A 24 -9.68 8.23 5.95
CA LEU A 24 -8.41 8.95 5.94
C LEU A 24 -7.79 8.93 7.35
N ASN A 25 -6.49 8.70 7.43
CA ASN A 25 -5.69 8.79 8.66
C ASN A 25 -5.75 10.22 9.22
N GLU A 26 -5.82 10.33 10.55
CA GLU A 26 -5.77 11.59 11.28
C GLU A 26 -4.59 12.50 10.87
N ASN A 27 -3.41 11.92 10.61
CA ASN A 27 -2.20 12.66 10.24
C ASN A 27 -2.26 13.22 8.81
N SER A 28 -3.22 12.78 8.00
CA SER A 28 -3.40 13.22 6.61
C SER A 28 -4.54 14.22 6.45
N LYS A 29 -5.27 14.54 7.53
CA LYS A 29 -6.39 15.48 7.47
C LYS A 29 -5.96 16.88 7.09
N GLY A 30 -6.73 17.50 6.19
CA GLY A 30 -6.44 18.84 5.66
C GLY A 30 -5.41 18.87 4.54
N ASP A 31 -4.56 17.85 4.44
CA ASP A 31 -3.63 17.69 3.31
C ASP A 31 -4.23 16.84 2.18
N TYR A 32 -5.21 16.00 2.49
CA TYR A 32 -5.85 15.09 1.55
C TYR A 32 -7.37 15.21 1.59
N CYS A 33 -8.02 14.93 0.46
CA CYS A 33 -9.48 14.82 0.39
C CYS A 33 -9.94 13.60 1.21
N ASP A 34 -10.85 13.80 2.17
CA ASP A 34 -11.40 12.73 3.03
C ASP A 34 -12.16 11.65 2.24
N TYR A 35 -12.61 11.95 1.02
CA TYR A 35 -13.27 10.98 0.14
C TYR A 35 -12.30 10.32 -0.84
N CYS A 36 -11.66 11.10 -1.72
CA CYS A 36 -10.89 10.51 -2.82
C CYS A 36 -9.40 10.32 -2.54
N PHE A 37 -8.91 10.80 -1.39
CA PHE A 37 -7.52 10.69 -0.95
C PHE A 37 -6.51 11.35 -1.89
N VAL A 38 -6.98 12.18 -2.84
CA VAL A 38 -6.10 13.04 -3.63
C VAL A 38 -5.63 14.19 -2.76
N LYS A 39 -4.33 14.51 -2.85
CA LYS A 39 -3.71 15.62 -2.13
C LYS A 39 -4.38 16.95 -2.49
N LEU A 40 -4.72 17.72 -1.48
CA LEU A 40 -5.37 19.01 -1.64
C LEU A 40 -4.35 20.07 -2.07
N ILE A 41 -4.70 20.84 -3.10
CA ILE A 41 -3.87 21.94 -3.58
C ILE A 41 -4.06 23.13 -2.65
N LYS A 42 -2.97 23.64 -2.07
CA LYS A 42 -2.96 24.86 -1.26
C LYS A 42 -3.49 26.03 -2.11
N ASN A 43 -4.36 26.86 -1.53
CA ASN A 43 -5.00 28.02 -2.17
C ASN A 43 -6.08 27.71 -3.24
N SER A 44 -6.49 26.45 -3.40
CA SER A 44 -7.69 26.12 -4.21
C SER A 44 -8.97 26.25 -3.38
N LYS A 45 -10.15 26.39 -4.03
CA LYS A 45 -11.47 26.41 -3.37
C LYS A 45 -11.85 25.03 -2.81
N GLN A 46 -11.13 24.59 -1.78
CA GLN A 46 -11.41 23.34 -1.07
C GLN A 46 -12.77 23.44 -0.38
N GLN A 47 -13.51 22.33 -0.40
CA GLN A 47 -14.80 22.23 0.27
C GLN A 47 -14.59 21.69 1.67
N LYS A 48 -15.18 22.34 2.67
CA LYS A 48 -15.20 21.86 4.05
C LYS A 48 -16.61 21.39 4.41
N CYS A 49 -16.75 20.40 5.26
CA CYS A 49 -18.07 20.14 5.86
C CYS A 49 -18.42 21.28 6.82
N ASP A 50 -19.57 21.92 6.61
CA ASP A 50 -19.96 23.11 7.37
C ASP A 50 -20.47 22.82 8.76
N GLN A 51 -20.86 21.58 9.02
CA GLN A 51 -21.39 21.17 10.32
C GLN A 51 -20.27 20.75 11.26
N CYS A 52 -19.48 19.74 10.88
CA CYS A 52 -18.40 19.25 11.75
C CYS A 52 -17.13 20.08 11.65
N LYS A 53 -16.89 20.76 10.52
CA LYS A 53 -15.62 21.45 10.23
C LYS A 53 -14.38 20.53 10.36
N GLN A 54 -14.55 19.22 10.26
CA GLN A 54 -13.46 18.23 10.34
C GLN A 54 -13.23 17.46 9.03
N MET A 55 -14.07 17.65 8.01
CA MET A 55 -13.94 16.97 6.72
C MET A 55 -13.57 17.96 5.61
N PHE A 56 -12.64 17.55 4.76
CA PHE A 56 -12.08 18.34 3.68
C PHE A 56 -12.21 17.59 2.36
N TYR A 57 -12.68 18.26 1.31
CA TYR A 57 -12.90 17.66 0.00
C TYR A 57 -12.29 18.53 -1.09
N CYS A 58 -11.75 17.86 -2.13
CA CYS A 58 -11.17 18.56 -3.26
C CYS A 58 -12.24 19.31 -4.08
N GLN A 59 -13.45 18.76 -4.17
CA GLN A 59 -14.57 19.30 -4.95
C GLN A 59 -15.92 18.90 -4.34
N ILE A 60 -17.01 19.52 -4.81
CA ILE A 60 -18.37 19.30 -4.29
C ILE A 60 -18.85 17.86 -4.54
N GLU A 61 -18.44 17.25 -5.64
CA GLU A 61 -18.79 15.88 -6.01
C GLU A 61 -18.22 14.86 -5.01
N CYS A 62 -17.04 15.13 -4.46
CA CYS A 62 -16.46 14.30 -3.40
C CYS A 62 -17.26 14.43 -2.09
N LYS A 63 -17.69 15.65 -1.74
CA LYS A 63 -18.56 15.87 -0.57
C LYS A 63 -19.91 15.16 -0.71
N GLN A 64 -20.49 15.19 -1.92
CA GLN A 64 -21.75 14.51 -2.24
C GLN A 64 -21.61 12.99 -2.21
N LYS A 65 -20.55 12.42 -2.78
CA LYS A 65 -20.33 10.96 -2.74
C LYS A 65 -20.04 10.44 -1.34
N ASP A 66 -19.37 11.25 -0.51
CA ASP A 66 -19.09 10.88 0.88
C ASP A 66 -20.30 10.95 1.80
N SER A 67 -21.34 11.73 1.43
CA SER A 67 -22.45 12.08 2.32
C SER A 67 -23.17 10.85 2.88
N ILE A 68 -23.37 9.81 2.06
CA ILE A 68 -24.01 8.53 2.44
C ILE A 68 -23.39 7.88 3.69
N LYS A 69 -22.10 8.12 3.94
CA LYS A 69 -21.37 7.61 5.12
C LYS A 69 -21.02 8.72 6.10
N HIS A 70 -20.59 9.88 5.61
CA HIS A 70 -20.19 11.00 6.47
C HIS A 70 -21.35 11.57 7.29
N GLU A 71 -22.55 11.71 6.71
CA GLU A 71 -23.70 12.28 7.42
C GLU A 71 -24.03 11.48 8.68
N LEU A 72 -23.85 10.15 8.63
CA LEU A 72 -24.05 9.25 9.77
C LEU A 72 -23.09 9.55 10.94
N GLU A 73 -21.84 9.95 10.64
CA GLU A 73 -20.81 10.24 11.65
C GLU A 73 -20.60 11.75 11.92
N CYS A 74 -21.24 12.64 11.16
CA CYS A 74 -20.95 14.08 11.14
C CYS A 74 -21.17 14.75 12.50
N GLN A 75 -22.30 14.48 13.16
CA GLN A 75 -22.61 15.04 14.48
C GLN A 75 -21.63 14.54 15.55
N ILE A 76 -21.25 13.26 15.49
CA ILE A 76 -20.25 12.67 16.38
C ILE A 76 -18.91 13.36 16.18
N TYR A 77 -18.50 13.59 14.93
CA TYR A 77 -17.30 14.32 14.56
C TYR A 77 -17.30 15.74 15.09
N ARG A 78 -18.44 16.45 15.02
CA ARG A 78 -18.56 17.80 15.54
C ARG A 78 -18.30 17.88 17.05
N LYS A 79 -18.79 16.91 17.82
CA LYS A 79 -18.76 16.94 19.29
C LYS A 79 -17.55 16.23 19.91
N TYR A 80 -17.09 15.14 19.29
CA TYR A 80 -16.15 14.18 19.88
C TYR A 80 -14.97 13.84 18.96
N PHE A 81 -14.57 14.78 18.09
CA PHE A 81 -13.49 14.58 17.12
C PHE A 81 -12.24 13.93 17.73
N HIS A 82 -11.71 14.47 18.82
CA HIS A 82 -10.46 13.96 19.42
C HIS A 82 -10.55 12.51 19.94
N ILE A 83 -11.74 12.03 20.28
CA ILE A 83 -11.98 10.67 20.76
C ILE A 83 -12.03 9.67 19.59
N ILE A 84 -12.59 10.11 18.46
CA ILE A 84 -12.91 9.25 17.31
C ILE A 84 -11.91 9.40 16.16
N GLN A 85 -11.15 10.48 16.09
CA GLN A 85 -10.16 10.72 15.04
C GLN A 85 -9.15 9.58 14.82
N PRO A 86 -8.73 8.77 15.82
CA PRO A 86 -7.80 7.69 15.55
C PRO A 86 -8.35 6.73 14.48
N GLU A 87 -7.54 6.48 13.44
CA GLU A 87 -7.95 5.85 12.19
C GLU A 87 -8.86 4.62 12.39
N PHE A 88 -8.41 3.65 13.19
CA PHE A 88 -9.13 2.40 13.40
C PHE A 88 -10.45 2.60 14.17
N CYS A 89 -10.48 3.53 15.12
CA CYS A 89 -11.67 3.86 15.91
C CYS A 89 -12.77 4.45 15.00
N ARG A 90 -12.39 5.43 14.15
CA ARG A 90 -13.27 5.97 13.13
C ARG A 90 -13.72 4.90 12.14
N PHE A 91 -12.79 4.07 11.66
CA PHE A 91 -13.11 3.07 10.64
C PHE A 91 -14.22 2.13 11.11
N LEU A 92 -14.08 1.61 12.33
CA LEU A 92 -15.10 0.74 12.92
C LEU A 92 -16.43 1.48 13.13
N LEU A 93 -16.40 2.72 13.62
CA LEU A 93 -17.61 3.52 13.78
C LEU A 93 -18.33 3.72 12.44
N ARG A 94 -17.60 4.17 11.42
CA ARG A 94 -18.13 4.48 10.09
C ARG A 94 -18.75 3.26 9.43
N LEU A 95 -18.08 2.11 9.52
CA LEU A 95 -18.61 0.83 9.03
C LEU A 95 -19.86 0.42 9.81
N TYR A 96 -19.83 0.49 11.14
CA TYR A 96 -20.95 0.10 11.99
C TYR A 96 -22.20 0.94 11.72
N LEU A 97 -22.06 2.26 11.64
CA LEU A 97 -23.18 3.15 11.31
C LEU A 97 -23.71 2.91 9.89
N TYR A 98 -22.82 2.75 8.91
CA TYR A 98 -23.22 2.43 7.54
C TYR A 98 -24.04 1.13 7.47
N ALA A 99 -23.54 0.07 8.11
CA ALA A 99 -24.20 -1.23 8.16
C ALA A 99 -25.56 -1.19 8.89
N LYS A 100 -25.67 -0.40 9.97
CA LYS A 100 -26.94 -0.23 10.71
C LYS A 100 -28.00 0.47 9.86
N HIS A 101 -27.60 1.45 9.05
CA HIS A 101 -28.51 2.22 8.19
C HIS A 101 -28.81 1.52 6.85
N TYR A 102 -27.86 0.75 6.32
CA TYR A 102 -27.96 0.06 5.03
C TYR A 102 -27.59 -1.43 5.19
N PRO A 103 -28.38 -2.23 5.94
CA PRO A 103 -28.03 -3.63 6.21
C PRO A 103 -27.99 -4.49 4.94
N ASP A 104 -28.85 -4.21 3.96
CA ASP A 104 -28.90 -4.93 2.69
C ASP A 104 -27.60 -4.79 1.88
N SER A 105 -26.89 -3.66 2.03
CA SER A 105 -25.61 -3.43 1.36
C SER A 105 -24.55 -4.46 1.75
N LEU A 106 -24.64 -5.08 2.91
CA LEU A 106 -23.68 -6.10 3.34
C LEU A 106 -23.67 -7.36 2.45
N SER A 107 -24.82 -7.65 1.82
CA SER A 107 -25.00 -8.80 0.92
C SER A 107 -25.15 -8.39 -0.55
N ASN A 108 -25.79 -7.25 -0.82
CA ASN A 108 -26.18 -6.84 -2.16
C ASN A 108 -25.08 -6.07 -2.92
N GLU A 109 -24.21 -5.34 -2.21
CA GLU A 109 -23.09 -4.64 -2.86
C GLU A 109 -21.97 -5.64 -3.18
N GLN A 110 -21.99 -6.11 -4.43
CA GLN A 110 -21.05 -7.10 -4.93
C GLN A 110 -19.96 -6.46 -5.78
N TYR A 111 -18.71 -6.75 -5.44
CA TYR A 111 -17.53 -6.30 -6.16
C TYR A 111 -16.88 -7.47 -6.89
N LYS A 112 -16.36 -7.21 -8.09
CA LYS A 112 -15.76 -8.24 -8.95
C LYS A 112 -14.26 -8.10 -8.98
N PHE A 113 -13.58 -9.24 -8.89
CA PHE A 113 -12.15 -9.29 -9.14
C PHE A 113 -11.87 -9.49 -10.64
N GLY A 114 -11.21 -8.52 -11.26
CA GLY A 114 -10.87 -8.53 -12.68
C GLY A 114 -12.00 -8.14 -13.65
N HIS A 115 -11.74 -8.27 -14.95
CA HIS A 115 -12.55 -7.66 -16.01
C HIS A 115 -13.64 -8.55 -16.64
N HIS A 116 -13.75 -9.82 -16.26
CA HIS A 116 -14.60 -10.80 -16.97
C HIS A 116 -15.93 -11.09 -16.25
N ASN A 117 -16.95 -11.47 -17.03
CA ASN A 117 -18.31 -11.83 -16.60
C ASN A 117 -18.40 -13.11 -15.72
N ASN A 118 -17.31 -13.53 -15.08
CA ASN A 118 -17.33 -14.70 -14.20
C ASN A 118 -17.93 -14.32 -12.84
N THR A 119 -19.21 -14.63 -12.64
CA THR A 119 -19.97 -14.33 -11.42
C THR A 119 -19.41 -15.01 -10.17
N ASN A 120 -18.60 -16.06 -10.31
CA ASN A 120 -17.97 -16.78 -9.20
C ASN A 120 -16.89 -15.98 -8.44
N ASN A 121 -16.56 -14.77 -8.90
CA ASN A 121 -15.62 -13.86 -8.23
C ASN A 121 -16.30 -12.62 -7.64
N ASN A 122 -17.63 -12.57 -7.62
CA ASN A 122 -18.35 -11.56 -6.88
C ASN A 122 -18.11 -11.80 -5.38
N ARG A 123 -17.79 -10.73 -4.65
CA ARG A 123 -17.67 -10.76 -3.18
C ARG A 123 -18.48 -9.62 -2.58
N CYS A 124 -19.18 -9.93 -1.51
CA CYS A 124 -19.87 -8.96 -0.65
C CYS A 124 -19.17 -8.86 0.72
N PHE A 125 -19.66 -7.97 1.59
CA PHE A 125 -19.10 -7.81 2.93
C PHE A 125 -19.30 -9.05 3.81
N ASN A 126 -20.40 -9.78 3.62
CA ASN A 126 -20.68 -10.98 4.41
C ASN A 126 -19.73 -12.14 4.11
N ASP A 127 -19.06 -12.15 2.96
CA ASP A 127 -18.05 -13.15 2.60
C ASP A 127 -16.67 -12.89 3.25
N LEU A 128 -16.51 -11.80 4.01
CA LEU A 128 -15.24 -11.45 4.66
C LEU A 128 -14.93 -12.41 5.81
N ILE A 129 -13.68 -12.87 5.88
CA ILE A 129 -13.21 -13.79 6.92
C ILE A 129 -13.03 -13.02 8.23
N THR A 130 -13.42 -13.62 9.36
CA THR A 130 -13.33 -12.97 10.67
C THR A 130 -12.09 -13.37 11.46
N HIS A 131 -11.65 -14.64 11.41
CA HIS A 131 -10.75 -15.23 12.42
C HIS A 131 -11.21 -14.93 13.85
N ARG A 132 -12.53 -14.95 14.07
CA ARG A 132 -13.14 -14.51 15.32
C ARG A 132 -12.65 -15.34 16.52
N GLN A 133 -12.57 -16.66 16.36
CA GLN A 133 -12.13 -17.54 17.42
C GLN A 133 -10.68 -17.25 17.84
N GLU A 134 -9.79 -17.03 16.87
CA GLU A 134 -8.39 -16.69 17.14
C GLU A 134 -8.26 -15.31 17.78
N ILE A 135 -9.04 -14.33 17.31
CA ILE A 135 -9.06 -12.97 17.87
C ILE A 135 -9.59 -12.95 19.30
N GLU A 136 -10.67 -13.66 19.60
CA GLU A 136 -11.25 -13.72 20.96
C GLU A 136 -10.29 -14.35 21.98
N ASN A 137 -9.41 -15.24 21.52
CA ASN A 137 -8.37 -15.86 22.35
C ASN A 137 -7.06 -15.06 22.41
N ASP A 138 -6.92 -14.01 21.61
CA ASP A 138 -5.75 -13.14 21.59
C ASP A 138 -6.02 -11.88 22.44
N GLN A 139 -5.22 -11.71 23.49
CA GLN A 139 -5.39 -10.62 24.45
C GLN A 139 -5.22 -9.24 23.80
N ASN A 140 -4.24 -9.08 22.91
CA ASN A 140 -3.91 -7.78 22.31
C ASN A 140 -5.07 -7.17 21.49
N PRO A 141 -5.67 -7.86 20.49
CA PRO A 141 -6.80 -7.33 19.76
C PRO A 141 -8.04 -7.14 20.64
N MET A 142 -8.27 -8.00 21.63
CA MET A 142 -9.42 -7.85 22.52
C MET A 142 -9.30 -6.64 23.45
N GLU A 143 -8.11 -6.30 23.93
CA GLU A 143 -7.88 -5.05 24.68
C GLU A 143 -8.15 -3.81 23.82
N ILE A 144 -7.72 -3.83 22.54
CA ILE A 144 -8.04 -2.76 21.58
C ILE A 144 -9.55 -2.65 21.38
N PHE A 145 -10.24 -3.77 21.17
CA PHE A 145 -11.69 -3.80 20.99
C PHE A 145 -12.42 -3.25 22.23
N GLN A 146 -12.05 -3.70 23.43
CA GLN A 146 -12.62 -3.20 24.69
C GLN A 146 -12.40 -1.70 24.87
N THR A 147 -11.21 -1.20 24.50
CA THR A 147 -10.91 0.23 24.52
C THR A 147 -11.85 1.02 23.60
N ILE A 148 -12.12 0.52 22.39
CA ILE A 148 -13.05 1.15 21.46
C ILE A 148 -14.49 1.11 22.01
N CYS A 149 -14.94 -0.03 22.56
CA CYS A 149 -16.25 -0.13 23.20
C CYS A 149 -16.41 0.90 24.33
N SER A 150 -15.40 1.06 25.19
CA SER A 150 -15.41 2.05 26.27
C SER A 150 -15.47 3.48 25.73
N LYS A 151 -14.73 3.79 24.66
CA LYS A 151 -14.82 5.08 23.97
C LYS A 151 -16.23 5.32 23.43
N PHE A 152 -16.83 4.37 22.72
CA PHE A 152 -18.19 4.49 22.17
C PHE A 152 -19.23 4.72 23.28
N LYS A 153 -19.15 3.98 24.40
CA LYS A 153 -20.01 4.19 25.57
C LYS A 153 -19.84 5.59 26.17
N SER A 154 -18.60 6.07 26.32
CA SER A 154 -18.32 7.40 26.90
C SER A 154 -18.93 8.55 26.12
N ILE A 155 -19.16 8.37 24.81
CA ILE A 155 -19.81 9.35 23.94
C ILE A 155 -21.24 8.97 23.55
N GLN A 156 -21.83 8.03 24.28
CA GLN A 156 -23.24 7.62 24.18
C GLN A 156 -23.63 7.03 22.81
N ILE A 157 -22.70 6.35 22.13
CA ILE A 157 -23.02 5.55 20.95
C ILE A 157 -23.61 4.23 21.42
N GLU A 158 -24.84 3.95 21.00
CA GLU A 158 -25.49 2.67 21.18
C GLU A 158 -25.03 1.67 20.11
N PHE A 159 -24.53 0.51 20.56
CA PHE A 159 -24.08 -0.56 19.66
C PHE A 159 -24.40 -1.95 20.21
N ASP A 160 -24.67 -2.87 19.29
CA ASP A 160 -24.67 -4.30 19.59
C ASP A 160 -23.23 -4.81 19.62
N ARG A 161 -22.82 -5.41 20.74
CA ARG A 161 -21.42 -5.79 20.97
C ARG A 161 -20.97 -6.90 20.03
N GLU A 162 -21.86 -7.83 19.70
CA GLU A 162 -21.55 -9.00 18.88
C GLU A 162 -21.33 -8.61 17.42
N ASN A 163 -22.24 -7.79 16.86
CA ASN A 163 -22.09 -7.21 15.53
C ASN A 163 -20.86 -6.30 15.44
N LEU A 164 -20.60 -5.49 16.48
CA LEU A 164 -19.42 -4.63 16.51
C LEU A 164 -18.12 -5.46 16.53
N LEU A 165 -18.09 -6.57 17.28
CA LEU A 165 -16.95 -7.49 17.31
C LEU A 165 -16.76 -8.18 15.96
N GLU A 166 -17.84 -8.59 15.29
CA GLU A 166 -17.76 -9.15 13.94
C GLU A 166 -17.12 -8.16 12.96
N PHE A 167 -17.56 -6.89 12.97
CA PHE A 167 -16.99 -5.85 12.10
C PHE A 167 -15.54 -5.52 12.46
N PHE A 168 -15.20 -5.51 13.76
CA PHE A 168 -13.83 -5.37 14.23
C PHE A 168 -12.94 -6.47 13.65
N CYS A 169 -13.39 -7.73 13.72
CA CYS A 169 -12.69 -8.89 13.16
C CYS A 169 -12.53 -8.76 11.64
N LYS A 170 -13.61 -8.44 10.91
CA LYS A 170 -13.57 -8.25 9.45
C LYS A 170 -12.62 -7.13 9.02
N ILE A 171 -12.62 -5.98 9.71
CA ILE A 171 -11.66 -4.88 9.43
C ILE A 171 -10.24 -5.40 9.63
N ARG A 172 -9.92 -5.99 10.78
CA ARG A 172 -8.55 -6.45 11.07
C ARG A 172 -8.01 -7.37 9.99
N ILE A 173 -8.78 -8.35 9.58
CA ILE A 173 -8.32 -9.39 8.66
C ILE A 173 -8.31 -8.93 7.20
N ASN A 174 -9.24 -8.06 6.79
CA ASN A 174 -9.51 -7.80 5.37
C ASN A 174 -9.26 -6.36 4.91
N CYS A 175 -8.90 -5.44 5.82
CA CYS A 175 -8.61 -4.07 5.41
C CYS A 175 -7.24 -3.94 4.74
N PHE A 176 -7.13 -2.96 3.84
CA PHE A 176 -5.91 -2.61 3.15
C PHE A 176 -5.45 -1.21 3.56
N PRO A 177 -4.16 -1.04 3.91
CA PRO A 177 -3.57 0.30 4.05
C PRO A 177 -3.45 0.97 2.68
N ILE A 178 -3.89 2.23 2.59
CA ILE A 178 -3.88 3.05 1.37
C ILE A 178 -2.69 4.02 1.43
N PHE A 179 -1.90 4.10 0.35
CA PHE A 179 -0.66 4.87 0.30
C PHE A 179 -0.67 5.97 -0.79
N ASP A 180 -0.22 7.18 -0.44
CA ASP A 180 0.13 8.24 -1.39
C ASP A 180 1.64 8.21 -1.64
N CYS A 181 2.08 7.25 -2.45
CA CYS A 181 3.42 7.04 -3.00
C CYS A 181 4.64 7.11 -2.06
N PRO A 182 5.53 6.11 -2.12
CA PRO A 182 5.27 4.67 -2.09
C PRO A 182 5.18 4.14 -0.65
N VAL A 183 5.40 4.99 0.36
CA VAL A 183 5.51 4.56 1.77
C VAL A 183 4.65 5.38 2.73
N ASN A 184 3.99 6.46 2.27
CA ASN A 184 3.16 7.27 3.15
C ASN A 184 1.75 6.68 3.25
N LYS A 185 1.47 5.94 4.33
CA LYS A 185 0.11 5.43 4.61
C LYS A 185 -0.79 6.61 4.96
N ILE A 186 -1.77 6.88 4.11
CA ILE A 186 -2.71 7.99 4.27
C ILE A 186 -4.10 7.56 4.74
N GLY A 187 -4.39 6.26 4.79
CA GLY A 187 -5.64 5.75 5.34
C GLY A 187 -5.79 4.25 5.19
N SER A 188 -7.02 3.75 5.36
CA SER A 188 -7.37 2.34 5.18
C SER A 188 -8.72 2.16 4.53
N GLY A 189 -8.92 1.04 3.83
CA GLY A 189 -10.18 0.69 3.19
C GLY A 189 -10.44 -0.82 3.14
N ILE A 190 -11.70 -1.20 3.05
CA ILE A 190 -12.12 -2.57 2.76
C ILE A 190 -12.41 -2.67 1.26
N TYR A 191 -11.66 -3.52 0.57
CA TYR A 191 -11.84 -3.80 -0.85
C TYR A 191 -12.35 -5.22 -0.99
N LEU A 192 -13.66 -5.36 -1.26
CA LEU A 192 -14.35 -6.64 -1.19
C LEU A 192 -13.78 -7.65 -2.19
N ALA A 193 -13.58 -7.27 -3.45
CA ALA A 193 -12.99 -8.18 -4.43
C ALA A 193 -11.54 -8.56 -4.09
N GLU A 194 -10.71 -7.60 -3.71
CA GLU A 194 -9.27 -7.77 -3.48
C GLU A 194 -8.94 -8.51 -2.19
N SER A 195 -9.81 -8.46 -1.17
CA SER A 195 -9.61 -9.18 0.10
C SER A 195 -9.63 -10.71 -0.04
N LYS A 196 -9.88 -11.26 -1.24
CA LYS A 196 -9.77 -12.70 -1.56
C LYS A 196 -8.36 -13.11 -2.01
N LEU A 197 -7.50 -12.14 -2.34
CA LEU A 197 -6.10 -12.36 -2.72
C LEU A 197 -5.32 -12.89 -1.53
N ASN A 198 -4.60 -13.98 -1.72
CA ASN A 198 -3.76 -14.57 -0.68
C ASN A 198 -2.38 -13.92 -0.64
N HIS A 199 -1.70 -14.16 0.48
CA HIS A 199 -0.31 -13.77 0.69
C HIS A 199 0.68 -14.69 -0.01
N SER A 200 1.76 -14.11 -0.55
CA SER A 200 3.03 -14.79 -0.80
C SER A 200 4.20 -13.87 -0.44
N CYS A 201 5.28 -14.41 0.15
CA CYS A 201 6.54 -13.66 0.31
C CYS A 201 7.33 -13.54 -1.02
N LEU A 202 6.83 -14.21 -2.07
CA LEU A 202 7.26 -14.06 -3.47
C LEU A 202 6.01 -13.82 -4.31
N PRO A 203 5.41 -12.62 -4.23
CA PRO A 203 4.17 -12.32 -4.92
C PRO A 203 4.40 -12.12 -6.41
N ASN A 204 3.39 -12.45 -7.22
CA ASN A 204 3.38 -12.21 -8.66
C ASN A 204 2.53 -10.99 -9.06
N ALA A 205 1.85 -10.36 -8.10
CA ALA A 205 1.12 -9.12 -8.28
C ALA A 205 1.41 -8.12 -7.15
N ILE A 206 1.15 -6.85 -7.43
CA ILE A 206 1.33 -5.75 -6.47
C ILE A 206 0.12 -4.84 -6.42
N ILE A 207 -0.06 -4.20 -5.26
CA ILE A 207 -1.07 -3.18 -5.05
C ILE A 207 -0.48 -1.81 -5.39
N ILE A 208 -1.24 -1.03 -6.16
CA ILE A 208 -1.01 0.38 -6.44
C ILE A 208 -2.30 1.13 -6.12
N TYR A 209 -2.17 2.38 -5.72
CA TYR A 209 -3.31 3.25 -5.44
C TYR A 209 -3.40 4.42 -6.42
N ASP A 210 -4.62 4.64 -6.95
CA ASP A 210 -5.02 5.87 -7.64
C ASP A 210 -5.99 6.63 -6.72
N GLY A 211 -5.42 7.47 -5.85
CA GLY A 211 -6.13 7.99 -4.68
C GLY A 211 -6.57 6.84 -3.76
N TYR A 212 -7.87 6.73 -3.53
CA TYR A 212 -8.50 5.65 -2.76
C TYR A 212 -8.86 4.40 -3.59
N ARG A 213 -8.60 4.36 -4.89
CA ARG A 213 -8.87 3.18 -5.74
C ARG A 213 -7.72 2.18 -5.63
N ILE A 214 -8.02 0.92 -5.33
CA ILE A 214 -7.04 -0.15 -5.38
C ILE A 214 -6.87 -0.62 -6.83
N VAL A 215 -5.62 -0.85 -7.23
CA VAL A 215 -5.27 -1.42 -8.53
C VAL A 215 -4.28 -2.56 -8.31
N ILE A 216 -4.59 -3.73 -8.85
CA ILE A 216 -3.71 -4.89 -8.80
C ILE A 216 -3.00 -5.00 -10.13
N GLU A 217 -1.67 -4.91 -10.12
CA GLU A 217 -0.83 -4.98 -11.31
C GLU A 217 0.08 -6.21 -11.26
N ALA A 218 0.23 -6.91 -12.38
CA ALA A 218 1.12 -8.06 -12.49
C ALA A 218 2.60 -7.62 -12.42
N LEU A 219 3.39 -8.22 -11.52
CA LEU A 219 4.82 -7.98 -11.42
C LEU A 219 5.64 -8.77 -12.45
N GLU A 220 5.06 -9.83 -12.99
CA GLU A 220 5.66 -10.76 -13.93
C GLU A 220 4.57 -11.41 -14.80
N SER A 221 4.95 -12.33 -15.69
CA SER A 221 3.96 -13.12 -16.43
C SER A 221 3.22 -14.08 -15.52
N ILE A 222 1.88 -14.04 -15.56
CA ILE A 222 0.99 -14.94 -14.81
C ILE A 222 0.20 -15.75 -15.84
N LYS A 223 0.25 -17.07 -15.79
CA LYS A 223 -0.47 -17.93 -16.72
C LYS A 223 -1.89 -18.18 -16.22
N SER A 224 -2.78 -18.55 -17.14
CA SER A 224 -4.08 -19.13 -16.77
C SER A 224 -3.86 -20.37 -15.91
N GLY A 225 -4.57 -20.48 -14.80
CA GLY A 225 -4.41 -21.53 -13.79
C GLY A 225 -3.47 -21.17 -12.64
N ASP A 226 -2.65 -20.12 -12.76
CA ASP A 226 -1.77 -19.69 -11.68
C ASP A 226 -2.56 -18.93 -10.59
N GLU A 227 -2.17 -19.11 -9.32
CA GLU A 227 -2.69 -18.28 -8.22
C GLU A 227 -2.14 -16.85 -8.34
N ILE A 228 -3.02 -15.87 -8.14
CA ILE A 228 -2.63 -14.46 -8.02
C ILE A 228 -2.45 -14.14 -6.55
N SER A 229 -1.24 -13.69 -6.18
CA SER A 229 -0.87 -13.40 -4.80
C SER A 229 -0.18 -12.04 -4.66
N ILE A 230 -0.36 -11.44 -3.50
CA ILE A 230 0.25 -10.16 -3.09
C ILE A 230 1.06 -10.36 -1.81
N SER A 231 1.88 -9.38 -1.42
CA SER A 231 2.44 -9.36 -0.07
C SER A 231 1.49 -8.61 0.88
N TYR A 232 1.37 -9.10 2.12
CA TYR A 232 0.61 -8.45 3.19
C TYR A 232 1.51 -7.60 4.09
N LEU A 233 2.83 -7.73 3.92
CA LEU A 233 3.85 -7.17 4.80
C LEU A 233 5.07 -6.70 4.01
N ASP A 234 6.02 -6.09 4.71
CA ASP A 234 7.28 -5.67 4.14
C ASP A 234 8.20 -6.87 3.85
N LEU A 235 8.51 -7.08 2.58
CA LEU A 235 9.37 -8.16 2.13
C LEU A 235 10.83 -8.01 2.57
N LYS A 236 11.25 -6.85 3.09
CA LYS A 236 12.59 -6.61 3.64
C LYS A 236 12.84 -7.34 4.96
N TYR A 237 11.79 -7.74 5.69
CA TYR A 237 11.92 -8.51 6.91
C TYR A 237 12.46 -9.93 6.66
N PRO A 238 13.21 -10.52 7.61
CA PRO A 238 13.69 -11.89 7.52
C PRO A 238 12.54 -12.89 7.74
N LYS A 239 12.75 -14.15 7.35
CA LYS A 239 11.71 -15.20 7.39
C LYS A 239 11.02 -15.31 8.75
N ASN A 240 11.77 -15.32 9.84
CA ASN A 240 11.21 -15.46 11.20
C ASN A 240 10.27 -14.28 11.56
N ILE A 241 10.63 -13.05 11.20
CA ILE A 241 9.79 -11.88 11.44
C ILE A 241 8.55 -11.91 10.53
N ARG A 242 8.71 -12.22 9.24
CA ARG A 242 7.55 -12.35 8.32
C ARG A 242 6.56 -13.41 8.82
N GLN A 243 7.06 -14.59 9.22
CA GLN A 243 6.21 -15.66 9.77
C GLN A 243 5.53 -15.23 11.07
N LYS A 244 6.26 -14.54 11.97
CA LYS A 244 5.69 -14.02 13.20
C LYS A 244 4.58 -13.00 12.92
N GLU A 245 4.80 -12.03 12.04
CA GLU A 245 3.78 -11.03 11.68
C GLU A 245 2.54 -11.67 11.06
N LEU A 246 2.72 -12.60 10.12
CA LEU A 246 1.60 -13.32 9.49
C LEU A 246 0.83 -14.16 10.50
N PHE A 247 1.52 -14.84 11.42
CA PHE A 247 0.89 -15.64 12.45
C PHE A 247 0.15 -14.77 13.49
N CYS A 248 0.79 -13.71 13.98
CA CYS A 248 0.20 -12.85 15.01
C CYS A 248 -0.99 -12.01 14.49
N TYR A 249 -0.99 -11.62 13.21
CA TYR A 249 -2.03 -10.73 12.67
C TYR A 249 -3.08 -11.47 11.83
N TYR A 250 -2.66 -12.48 11.06
CA TYR A 250 -3.53 -13.22 10.12
C TYR A 250 -3.71 -14.70 10.50
N TYR A 251 -3.12 -15.17 11.61
CA TYR A 251 -3.33 -16.51 12.15
C TYR A 251 -2.97 -17.67 11.20
N PHE A 252 -2.01 -17.47 10.30
CA PHE A 252 -1.53 -18.53 9.42
C PHE A 252 -0.01 -18.57 9.28
N VAL A 253 0.51 -19.72 8.83
CA VAL A 253 1.93 -19.94 8.53
C VAL A 253 2.12 -19.96 7.02
N CYS A 254 2.99 -19.10 6.50
CA CYS A 254 3.24 -19.01 5.06
C CYS A 254 4.13 -20.14 4.55
N LYS A 255 3.67 -20.86 3.52
CA LYS A 255 4.39 -21.97 2.90
C LYS A 255 4.86 -21.67 1.47
N CYS A 256 4.97 -20.39 1.09
CA CYS A 256 5.46 -20.03 -0.25
C CYS A 256 6.92 -20.46 -0.47
N GLN A 257 7.33 -20.56 -1.74
CA GLN A 257 8.67 -20.98 -2.14
C GLN A 257 9.82 -20.22 -1.44
N ARG A 258 9.64 -18.93 -1.16
CA ARG A 258 10.64 -18.13 -0.43
C ARG A 258 10.75 -18.53 1.04
N CYS A 259 9.65 -18.94 1.67
CA CYS A 259 9.67 -19.43 3.04
C CYS A 259 10.16 -20.88 3.14
N GLU A 260 10.01 -21.70 2.10
CA GLU A 260 10.56 -23.06 2.09
C GLU A 260 12.08 -23.08 1.91
N LYS A 261 12.62 -22.17 1.11
CA LYS A 261 14.07 -22.02 0.91
C LYS A 261 14.72 -21.28 2.09
N SER A 262 16.03 -21.50 2.29
CA SER A 262 16.83 -20.68 3.20
C SER A 262 16.90 -19.25 2.68
N ASP A 263 16.36 -18.30 3.44
CA ASP A 263 16.33 -16.88 3.10
C ASP A 263 17.19 -16.08 4.09
N SER A 264 18.44 -15.78 3.72
CA SER A 264 19.43 -15.09 4.56
C SER A 264 19.40 -13.57 4.33
N ILE A 265 18.33 -12.92 4.77
CA ILE A 265 18.25 -11.46 4.77
C ILE A 265 18.64 -10.92 6.14
N ASN A 266 19.66 -10.07 6.17
CA ASN A 266 20.00 -9.29 7.35
C ASN A 266 19.26 -7.93 7.26
N CYS A 267 18.07 -7.87 7.84
CA CYS A 267 17.21 -6.67 7.80
C CYS A 267 17.83 -5.49 8.56
N ASP A 268 18.49 -5.73 9.69
CA ASP A 268 19.10 -4.68 10.50
C ASP A 268 20.24 -4.01 9.74
N LYS A 269 21.06 -4.82 9.06
CA LYS A 269 22.08 -4.32 8.14
C LYS A 269 21.42 -3.52 7.01
N LEU A 270 20.40 -4.06 6.34
CA LEU A 270 19.72 -3.35 5.25
C LEU A 270 19.16 -2.00 5.72
N TYR A 271 18.51 -1.97 6.88
CA TYR A 271 17.92 -0.76 7.46
C TYR A 271 18.98 0.30 7.76
N ARG A 272 20.08 -0.08 8.43
CA ARG A 272 21.20 0.83 8.70
C ARG A 272 21.83 1.36 7.41
N LEU A 273 21.99 0.50 6.41
CA LEU A 273 22.52 0.89 5.10
C LEU A 273 21.58 1.88 4.40
N LEU A 274 20.26 1.63 4.41
CA LEU A 274 19.26 2.53 3.82
C LEU A 274 19.23 3.89 4.52
N GLN A 275 19.33 3.93 5.85
CA GLN A 275 19.41 5.18 6.61
C GLN A 275 20.67 5.98 6.25
N LYS A 276 21.84 5.33 6.27
CA LYS A 276 23.10 5.97 5.89
C LYS A 276 23.10 6.43 4.43
N PHE A 277 22.57 5.62 3.52
CA PHE A 277 22.42 5.99 2.12
C PHE A 277 21.54 7.22 1.95
N LYS A 278 20.39 7.28 2.64
CA LYS A 278 19.52 8.46 2.60
C LYS A 278 20.25 9.71 3.08
N GLN A 279 20.97 9.62 4.20
CA GLN A 279 21.76 10.74 4.71
C GLN A 279 22.80 11.23 3.67
N LEU A 280 23.63 10.32 3.14
CA LEU A 280 24.65 10.66 2.14
C LEU A 280 24.05 11.25 0.87
N PHE A 281 22.91 10.70 0.43
CA PHE A 281 22.19 11.18 -0.74
C PHE A 281 21.65 12.60 -0.54
N ASP A 282 21.06 12.88 0.63
CA ASP A 282 20.53 14.21 0.98
C ASP A 282 21.66 15.24 1.15
N GLU A 283 22.86 14.82 1.56
CA GLU A 283 24.08 15.63 1.67
C GLU A 283 24.83 15.80 0.32
N ASN A 284 24.34 15.21 -0.78
CA ASN A 284 25.00 15.16 -2.09
C ASN A 284 26.40 14.50 -2.08
N ASN A 285 26.68 13.60 -1.13
CA ASN A 285 27.91 12.83 -1.11
C ASN A 285 27.82 11.66 -2.11
N TRP A 286 28.02 11.96 -3.40
CA TRP A 286 27.72 11.05 -4.49
C TRP A 286 28.59 9.79 -4.55
N ILE A 287 29.90 9.92 -4.27
CA ILE A 287 30.82 8.78 -4.33
C ILE A 287 30.44 7.75 -3.26
N GLU A 288 30.33 8.16 -1.99
CA GLU A 288 29.96 7.25 -0.92
C GLU A 288 28.52 6.72 -1.08
N SER A 289 27.59 7.56 -1.54
CA SER A 289 26.22 7.13 -1.85
C SER A 289 26.21 6.02 -2.89
N TYR A 290 27.00 6.15 -3.97
CA TYR A 290 27.06 5.17 -5.03
C TYR A 290 27.65 3.84 -4.54
N GLU A 291 28.80 3.85 -3.86
CA GLU A 291 29.43 2.64 -3.35
C GLU A 291 28.55 1.90 -2.34
N LEU A 292 27.89 2.64 -1.44
CA LEU A 292 26.95 2.09 -0.49
C LEU A 292 25.71 1.54 -1.20
N GLY A 293 25.23 2.29 -2.19
CA GLY A 293 24.02 1.98 -2.93
C GLY A 293 24.15 0.72 -3.79
N LEU A 294 25.33 0.43 -4.35
CA LEU A 294 25.60 -0.85 -5.02
C LEU A 294 25.31 -2.06 -4.11
N LYS A 295 25.72 -1.99 -2.84
CA LYS A 295 25.47 -3.06 -1.86
C LYS A 295 23.98 -3.21 -1.57
N ILE A 296 23.27 -2.09 -1.40
CA ILE A 296 21.83 -2.07 -1.14
C ILE A 296 21.05 -2.60 -2.35
N PHE A 297 21.42 -2.20 -3.56
CA PHE A 297 20.78 -2.60 -4.81
C PHE A 297 20.70 -4.12 -4.94
N TYR A 298 21.82 -4.83 -4.73
CA TYR A 298 21.83 -6.29 -4.78
C TYR A 298 20.99 -6.94 -3.66
N MET A 299 20.97 -6.34 -2.47
CA MET A 299 20.09 -6.80 -1.38
C MET A 299 18.62 -6.68 -1.78
N LEU A 300 18.20 -5.53 -2.33
CA LEU A 300 16.82 -5.30 -2.78
C LEU A 300 16.45 -6.18 -3.98
N LYS A 301 17.32 -6.35 -4.97
CA LYS A 301 17.07 -7.23 -6.13
C LYS A 301 16.83 -8.67 -5.68
N ARG A 302 17.58 -9.15 -4.69
CA ARG A 302 17.39 -10.48 -4.09
C ARG A 302 16.07 -10.61 -3.31
N ILE A 303 15.67 -9.54 -2.63
CA ILE A 303 14.42 -9.49 -1.83
C ILE A 303 13.19 -9.50 -2.73
N TYR A 304 13.15 -8.64 -3.75
CA TYR A 304 11.96 -8.42 -4.56
C TYR A 304 11.85 -9.39 -5.74
N ARG A 305 12.98 -9.81 -6.33
CA ARG A 305 13.09 -10.73 -7.49
C ARG A 305 12.35 -10.33 -8.77
N SER A 306 11.44 -9.36 -8.72
CA SER A 306 10.82 -8.71 -9.86
C SER A 306 11.45 -7.35 -10.11
N ASP A 307 11.82 -7.11 -11.36
CA ASP A 307 12.32 -5.83 -11.82
C ASP A 307 11.21 -4.77 -11.94
N LEU A 308 9.93 -5.07 -11.68
CA LEU A 308 8.84 -4.08 -11.61
C LEU A 308 8.46 -3.63 -10.19
N HIS A 309 9.13 -4.16 -9.16
CA HIS A 309 8.76 -3.80 -7.78
C HIS A 309 9.02 -2.30 -7.52
N PRO A 310 8.03 -1.51 -7.06
CA PRO A 310 8.12 -0.05 -6.90
C PRO A 310 9.32 0.41 -6.08
N GLU A 311 9.61 -0.25 -4.96
CA GLU A 311 10.77 0.11 -4.13
C GLU A 311 12.12 -0.18 -4.83
N LEU A 312 12.22 -1.27 -5.61
CA LEU A 312 13.43 -1.55 -6.38
C LEU A 312 13.63 -0.51 -7.48
N ILE A 313 12.54 -0.14 -8.16
CA ILE A 313 12.54 0.87 -9.21
C ILE A 313 12.92 2.24 -8.67
N MET A 314 12.38 2.62 -7.52
CA MET A 314 12.71 3.85 -6.84
C MET A 314 14.21 3.89 -6.49
N PHE A 315 14.72 2.81 -5.88
CA PHE A 315 16.13 2.73 -5.54
C PHE A 315 17.05 2.75 -6.76
N THR A 316 16.69 2.00 -7.81
CA THR A 316 17.41 1.98 -9.10
C THR A 316 17.45 3.37 -9.73
N THR A 317 16.34 4.09 -9.67
CA THR A 317 16.22 5.47 -10.17
C THR A 317 17.16 6.40 -9.41
N MET A 318 17.20 6.33 -8.07
CA MET A 318 18.14 7.10 -7.26
C MET A 318 19.60 6.79 -7.61
N MET A 319 19.95 5.52 -7.82
CA MET A 319 21.29 5.10 -8.23
C MET A 319 21.70 5.67 -9.59
N LEU A 320 20.78 5.69 -10.56
CA LEU A 320 21.01 6.30 -11.86
C LEU A 320 21.17 7.82 -11.76
N LYS A 321 20.47 8.49 -10.84
CA LYS A 321 20.71 9.92 -10.53
C LYS A 321 22.13 10.15 -10.06
N ILE A 322 22.57 9.40 -9.04
CA ILE A 322 23.93 9.53 -8.50
C ILE A 322 24.96 9.34 -9.60
N ARG A 323 24.75 8.36 -10.50
CA ARG A 323 25.65 8.14 -11.64
C ARG A 323 25.72 9.35 -12.58
N VAL A 324 24.58 9.98 -12.89
CA VAL A 324 24.55 11.21 -13.71
C VAL A 324 25.34 12.33 -13.03
N GLU A 325 25.18 12.49 -11.71
CA GLU A 325 25.93 13.50 -10.94
C GLU A 325 27.44 13.23 -10.92
N LEU A 326 27.85 11.96 -10.78
CA LEU A 326 29.27 11.57 -10.85
C LEU A 326 29.90 11.83 -12.22
N LEU A 327 29.13 11.66 -13.30
CA LEU A 327 29.59 11.95 -14.66
C LEU A 327 29.60 13.46 -14.97
N SER A 328 28.71 14.24 -14.34
CA SER A 328 28.61 15.70 -14.53
C SER A 328 29.65 16.47 -13.72
N SER A 329 30.10 15.94 -12.58
CA SER A 329 31.18 16.50 -11.76
C SER A 329 32.54 16.35 -12.46
N LYS A 330 32.80 17.24 -13.43
CA LYS A 330 34.07 17.48 -14.16
C LYS A 330 34.94 16.23 -14.43
N THR A 331 34.83 15.77 -15.67
CA THR A 331 35.74 14.87 -16.41
C THR A 331 37.23 15.06 -16.05
N ASN A 332 37.79 14.10 -15.31
CA ASN A 332 39.23 13.77 -15.11
C ASN A 332 39.54 13.28 -13.68
N ASP A 333 38.55 13.05 -12.83
CA ASP A 333 38.78 12.31 -11.60
C ASP A 333 38.94 10.81 -11.92
N GLU A 334 40.20 10.37 -11.99
CA GLU A 334 40.59 8.98 -12.23
C GLU A 334 39.89 8.03 -11.26
N HIS A 335 39.64 8.47 -10.02
CA HIS A 335 38.96 7.68 -9.01
C HIS A 335 37.51 7.40 -9.37
N ILE A 336 36.78 8.41 -9.87
CA ILE A 336 35.38 8.26 -10.30
C ILE A 336 35.31 7.30 -11.50
N ASN A 337 36.19 7.47 -12.49
CA ASN A 337 36.23 6.59 -13.66
C ASN A 337 36.51 5.13 -13.25
N GLN A 338 37.50 4.91 -12.38
CA GLN A 338 37.80 3.57 -11.86
C GLN A 338 36.61 2.94 -11.12
N ILE A 339 35.88 3.71 -10.28
CA ILE A 339 34.69 3.21 -9.58
C ILE A 339 33.59 2.82 -10.57
N LEU A 340 33.33 3.65 -11.57
CA LEU A 340 32.27 3.40 -12.55
C LEU A 340 32.61 2.24 -13.48
N GLU A 341 33.85 2.14 -13.95
CA GLU A 341 34.35 1.05 -14.81
C GLU A 341 34.33 -0.29 -14.07
N ARG A 342 34.80 -0.32 -12.82
CA ARG A 342 34.77 -1.53 -11.98
C ARG A 342 33.36 -2.09 -11.77
N ASN A 343 32.34 -1.25 -11.91
CA ASN A 343 30.94 -1.61 -11.68
C ASN A 343 30.09 -1.57 -12.97
N ILE A 344 30.72 -1.69 -14.15
CA ILE A 344 30.03 -1.57 -15.44
C ILE A 344 28.83 -2.53 -15.60
N GLU A 345 28.96 -3.77 -15.16
CA GLU A 345 27.88 -4.76 -15.22
C GLU A 345 26.67 -4.35 -14.36
N THR A 346 26.92 -3.87 -13.14
CA THR A 346 25.85 -3.37 -12.25
C THR A 346 25.14 -2.17 -12.88
N ASN A 347 25.90 -1.30 -13.53
CA ASN A 347 25.33 -0.15 -14.24
C ASN A 347 24.42 -0.58 -15.39
N GLN A 348 24.90 -1.48 -16.25
CA GLN A 348 24.10 -2.05 -17.33
C GLN A 348 22.81 -2.68 -16.81
N LEU A 349 22.89 -3.40 -15.68
CA LEU A 349 21.72 -4.00 -15.03
C LEU A 349 20.74 -2.93 -14.49
N MET A 350 21.22 -1.84 -13.92
CA MET A 350 20.34 -0.74 -13.47
C MET A 350 19.61 -0.08 -14.65
N TYR A 351 20.32 0.17 -15.77
CA TYR A 351 19.69 0.66 -17.00
C TYR A 351 18.68 -0.33 -17.57
N SER A 352 18.99 -1.63 -17.58
CA SER A 352 18.07 -2.64 -18.08
C SER A 352 16.80 -2.72 -17.25
N ILE A 353 16.88 -2.59 -15.92
CA ILE A 353 15.71 -2.52 -15.02
C ILE A 353 14.88 -1.26 -15.32
N ALA A 354 15.53 -0.09 -15.44
CA ALA A 354 14.83 1.16 -15.73
C ALA A 354 14.12 1.13 -17.09
N ALA A 355 14.77 0.58 -18.12
CA ALA A 355 14.20 0.36 -19.44
C ALA A 355 13.06 -0.66 -19.40
N TYR A 356 13.25 -1.80 -18.74
CA TYR A 356 12.22 -2.82 -18.58
C TYR A 356 10.97 -2.24 -17.93
N PHE A 357 11.14 -1.49 -16.85
CA PHE A 357 10.05 -0.76 -16.21
C PHE A 357 9.37 0.21 -17.19
N HIS A 358 10.13 1.04 -17.92
CA HIS A 358 9.56 2.00 -18.85
C HIS A 358 8.67 1.33 -19.91
N HIS A 359 9.09 0.18 -20.44
CA HIS A 359 8.34 -0.53 -21.47
C HIS A 359 7.19 -1.37 -20.93
N HIS A 360 7.29 -1.90 -19.71
CA HIS A 360 6.35 -2.92 -19.24
C HIS A 360 5.39 -2.45 -18.15
N SER A 361 5.73 -1.44 -17.34
CA SER A 361 4.84 -0.99 -16.25
C SER A 361 3.62 -0.22 -16.79
N SER A 362 2.51 -0.26 -16.06
CA SER A 362 1.34 0.55 -16.42
C SER A 362 1.62 2.07 -16.33
N ASP A 363 0.82 2.87 -17.05
CA ASP A 363 0.89 4.34 -16.94
C ASP A 363 0.54 4.83 -15.53
N LEU A 364 -0.31 4.10 -14.83
CA LEU A 364 -0.63 4.38 -13.44
C LEU A 364 0.61 4.18 -12.56
N MET A 365 1.33 3.07 -12.69
CA MET A 365 2.59 2.83 -11.96
C MET A 365 3.63 3.92 -12.29
N LYS A 366 3.74 4.30 -13.57
CA LYS A 366 4.64 5.39 -14.01
C LYS A 366 4.30 6.71 -13.32
N LYS A 367 3.02 7.09 -13.33
CA LYS A 367 2.50 8.30 -12.67
C LYS A 367 2.69 8.22 -11.16
N HIS A 368 2.39 7.09 -10.54
CA HIS A 368 2.54 6.86 -9.10
C HIS A 368 3.97 7.14 -8.68
N LEU A 369 4.97 6.64 -9.41
CA LEU A 369 6.38 6.87 -9.11
C LEU A 369 6.93 8.22 -9.63
N LYS A 370 6.18 8.99 -10.41
CA LYS A 370 6.64 10.24 -11.04
C LYS A 370 7.17 11.31 -10.06
N PRO A 371 6.59 11.54 -8.87
CA PRO A 371 7.09 12.54 -7.92
C PRO A 371 8.54 12.33 -7.49
N ILE A 372 9.08 11.13 -7.70
CA ILE A 372 10.46 10.73 -7.35
C ILE A 372 11.37 10.68 -8.61
N ARG A 373 10.80 10.88 -9.80
CA ARG A 373 11.43 10.62 -11.11
C ARG A 373 11.64 11.86 -11.97
N SER A 374 11.28 13.06 -11.53
CA SER A 374 11.28 14.26 -12.39
C SER A 374 12.62 14.53 -13.09
N ASP A 375 13.73 14.01 -12.54
CA ASP A 375 15.07 14.36 -13.03
C ASP A 375 15.72 13.29 -13.92
N ILE A 376 15.29 12.01 -13.90
CA ILE A 376 16.15 10.89 -14.36
C ILE A 376 15.73 10.26 -15.69
N PHE A 377 14.42 10.26 -16.01
CA PHE A 377 13.95 9.63 -17.26
C PHE A 377 14.29 10.42 -18.51
N TYR A 378 14.59 11.72 -18.39
CA TYR A 378 15.05 12.53 -19.52
C TYR A 378 16.49 12.18 -19.94
N PHE A 379 17.31 11.63 -19.04
CA PHE A 379 18.71 11.29 -19.31
C PHE A 379 18.89 9.83 -19.75
N ALA A 380 18.11 8.89 -19.22
CA ALA A 380 18.26 7.46 -19.52
C ALA A 380 17.87 7.04 -20.96
N THR A 381 17.13 7.90 -21.69
CA THR A 381 16.82 7.68 -23.12
C THR A 381 17.76 8.42 -24.05
N SER A 382 18.74 9.15 -23.50
CA SER A 382 19.58 10.11 -24.23
C SER A 382 21.06 9.68 -24.31
N TYR A 383 21.40 8.50 -23.77
CA TYR A 383 22.76 7.93 -23.78
C TYR A 383 22.74 6.42 -24.06
#